data_AF-A0A947R1U3-F1
#
_entry.id   AF-A0A947R1U3-F1
#
_cell.length_a   1.000
_cell.length_b   1.000
_cell.length_c   1.000
_cell.angle_alpha   90.00
_cell.angle_beta   90.00
_cell.angle_gamma   90.00
#
_symmetry.space_group_name_H-M   'P 1'
#
loop_
_entity.id
_entity.type
_entity.pdbx_description
1 polymer ?
#
loop_
_entity_poly.entity_id
_entity_poly.type
_entity_poly.pdbx_seq_one_letter_code
_entity_poly.pdbx_strand_id
1 'polypeptide(L)'
;MATDNLDNLIKASVKPGPFFKTKVKCPVCGAENEQVTLKTHLFTERDLDIDLRPQTIIWLSKDVRKIFPRMYYMWHCTKCYFTASHLYYKNPVEKCTLTLSKFKTRLISLCWSDPEIMAVAKMFSMNIDFDNLDFFQAIKLHLLAVFELQLIHEIASKDAMNLGRYCLRLAWLYRDITERPDIKKVVDKKLRLIIAAAKKKWPDIPGNEEDALKMAVRYYRVTHEQSYMVSLDVDEIMLFILIARIYLKLDQLNSARKTLLDAKEKAIKFEEKRLQEENSKLPDTGKLAQLSTDSRKIEIAINEVQNIVDDILQEKEKRELKNAKTLLLQLKDKKISEIRKILLEKEFSINVIDMVAPEKKGFLGIFK
;
A
#
# COMPACT_ATOMS: atom_id res chain seq x y z
N MET A 1 60.50 18.20 -19.62
CA MET A 1 59.13 18.72 -19.86
C MET A 1 58.33 17.71 -20.68
N ALA A 2 57.85 16.60 -20.08
CA ALA A 2 56.97 15.63 -20.74
C ALA A 2 56.37 14.58 -19.76
N THR A 3 56.07 14.94 -18.51
CA THR A 3 55.54 13.98 -17.52
C THR A 3 54.24 14.41 -16.83
N ASP A 4 53.82 15.67 -16.96
CA ASP A 4 52.62 16.18 -16.26
C ASP A 4 51.28 15.92 -16.98
N ASN A 5 51.29 15.17 -18.09
CA ASN A 5 50.09 14.96 -18.91
C ASN A 5 49.46 13.57 -18.79
N LEU A 6 50.06 12.63 -18.05
CA LEU A 6 49.50 11.27 -17.90
C LEU A 6 48.51 11.15 -16.74
N ASP A 7 48.73 11.87 -15.63
CA ASP A 7 47.83 11.83 -14.46
C ASP A 7 46.47 12.53 -14.72
N ASN A 8 46.41 13.44 -15.69
CA ASN A 8 45.16 14.06 -16.13
C ASN A 8 44.36 13.21 -17.14
N LEU A 9 45.00 12.23 -17.79
CA LEU A 9 44.33 11.29 -18.70
C LEU A 9 43.79 10.03 -17.98
N ILE A 10 44.31 9.71 -16.79
CA ILE A 10 43.84 8.56 -15.97
C ILE A 10 42.61 8.93 -15.11
N LYS A 11 42.27 10.22 -14.98
CA LYS A 11 40.96 10.68 -14.48
C LYS A 11 39.87 10.65 -15.57
N ALA A 12 39.90 9.66 -16.46
CA ALA A 12 38.70 9.23 -17.17
C ALA A 12 37.70 8.80 -16.10
N SER A 13 36.83 9.74 -15.73
CA SER A 13 35.94 9.66 -14.58
C SER A 13 35.11 8.39 -14.68
N VAL A 14 35.39 7.42 -13.81
CA VAL A 14 34.52 6.27 -13.60
C VAL A 14 33.16 6.85 -13.27
N LYS A 15 32.23 6.83 -14.24
CA LYS A 15 30.89 7.37 -14.04
C LYS A 15 30.32 6.64 -12.82
N PRO A 16 30.00 7.35 -11.74
CA PRO A 16 29.56 6.71 -10.52
C PRO A 16 28.27 5.94 -10.84
N GLY A 17 28.24 4.64 -10.53
CA GLY A 17 27.11 3.76 -10.83
C GLY A 17 25.78 4.24 -10.21
N PRO A 18 24.65 3.61 -10.54
CA PRO A 18 23.32 4.07 -10.12
C PRO A 18 23.05 3.96 -8.61
N PHE A 19 23.93 3.29 -7.87
CA PHE A 19 23.73 2.97 -6.48
C PHE A 19 24.66 3.76 -5.55
N PHE A 20 24.17 4.03 -4.34
CA PHE A 20 24.98 4.38 -3.19
C PHE A 20 25.23 3.13 -2.36
N LYS A 21 26.51 2.84 -2.08
CA LYS A 21 26.91 1.80 -1.13
C LYS A 21 27.23 2.47 0.21
N THR A 22 26.59 2.02 1.28
CA THR A 22 26.77 2.59 2.63
C THR A 22 27.02 1.48 3.63
N LYS A 23 28.06 1.59 4.45
CA LYS A 23 28.25 0.71 5.60
C LYS A 23 27.36 1.16 6.75
N VAL A 24 26.52 0.26 7.25
CA VAL A 24 25.56 0.54 8.33
C VAL A 24 25.61 -0.57 9.36
N LYS A 25 25.65 -0.20 10.65
CA LYS A 25 25.51 -1.15 11.76
C LYS A 25 24.07 -1.63 11.87
N CYS A 26 23.86 -2.94 11.95
CA CYS A 26 22.56 -3.52 12.19
C CYS A 26 22.06 -3.12 13.59
N PRO A 27 20.85 -2.57 13.74
CA PRO A 27 20.33 -2.16 15.05
C PRO A 27 20.09 -3.33 16.00
N VAL A 28 19.93 -4.55 15.47
CA VAL A 28 19.63 -5.76 16.25
C VAL A 28 20.93 -6.41 16.73
N CYS A 29 21.78 -6.88 15.82
CA CYS A 29 23.00 -7.61 16.21
C CYS A 29 24.27 -6.75 16.31
N GLY A 30 24.24 -5.50 15.85
CA GLY A 30 25.42 -4.62 15.83
C GLY A 30 26.41 -4.87 14.69
N ALA A 31 26.25 -5.94 13.91
CA ALA A 31 27.13 -6.25 12.79
C ALA A 31 27.09 -5.16 11.71
N GLU A 32 28.25 -4.83 11.16
CA GLU A 32 28.37 -3.94 10.01
C GLU A 32 27.98 -4.67 8.73
N ASN A 33 27.13 -4.02 7.92
CA ASN A 33 26.69 -4.54 6.63
C ASN A 33 26.85 -3.44 5.59
N GLU A 34 27.31 -3.79 4.39
CA GLU A 34 27.22 -2.90 3.24
C GLU A 34 25.79 -2.97 2.68
N GLN A 35 25.14 -1.83 2.58
CA GLN A 35 23.78 -1.69 2.06
C GLN A 35 23.79 -0.89 0.76
N VAL A 36 22.86 -1.20 -0.12
CA VAL A 36 22.72 -0.58 -1.43
C VAL A 36 21.43 0.23 -1.47
N THR A 37 21.51 1.48 -1.93
CA THR A 37 20.35 2.34 -2.18
C THR A 37 20.42 2.90 -3.59
N LEU A 38 19.34 2.82 -4.34
CA LEU A 38 19.25 3.44 -5.66
C LEU A 38 19.22 4.98 -5.52
N LYS A 39 20.00 5.68 -6.34
CA LYS A 39 19.98 7.14 -6.42
C LYS A 39 18.61 7.64 -6.89
N THR A 40 17.86 8.27 -6.01
CA THR A 40 16.50 8.77 -6.29
C THR A 40 16.46 9.86 -7.36
N HIS A 41 17.51 10.67 -7.50
CA HIS A 41 17.60 11.70 -8.55
C HIS A 41 17.77 11.13 -9.97
N LEU A 42 17.92 9.81 -10.15
CA LEU A 42 18.07 9.20 -11.48
C LEU A 42 16.72 8.92 -12.18
N PHE A 43 15.62 8.99 -11.45
CA PHE A 43 14.30 8.70 -11.98
C PHE A 43 13.22 9.58 -11.35
N THR A 44 12.08 9.65 -12.02
CA THR A 44 10.85 10.22 -11.47
C THR A 44 9.72 9.23 -11.67
N GLU A 45 8.94 9.04 -10.62
CA GLU A 45 7.73 8.23 -10.64
C GLU A 45 6.54 9.10 -11.06
N ARG A 46 5.74 8.62 -12.01
CA ARG A 46 4.53 9.29 -12.53
C ARG A 46 3.39 8.29 -12.67
N ASP A 47 2.21 8.83 -12.92
CA ASP A 47 0.98 8.09 -13.19
C ASP A 47 0.69 7.08 -12.08
N LEU A 48 0.16 7.58 -10.96
CA LEU A 48 -0.15 6.74 -9.82
C LEU A 48 -1.38 5.89 -10.13
N ASP A 49 -1.29 4.57 -9.92
CA ASP A 49 -2.43 3.67 -9.84
C ASP A 49 -3.30 4.06 -8.64
N ILE A 50 -4.50 3.48 -8.56
CA ILE A 50 -5.49 3.81 -7.54
C ILE A 50 -4.95 3.68 -6.12
N ASP A 51 -4.13 2.66 -5.85
CA ASP A 51 -3.48 2.37 -4.58
C ASP A 51 -2.11 3.05 -4.42
N LEU A 52 -1.86 4.11 -5.20
CA LEU A 52 -0.65 4.92 -5.22
C LEU A 52 0.61 4.21 -5.73
N ARG A 53 0.48 3.04 -6.38
CA ARG A 53 1.60 2.41 -7.09
C ARG A 53 2.00 3.26 -8.30
N PRO A 54 3.26 3.66 -8.45
CA PRO A 54 3.73 4.31 -9.68
C PRO A 54 3.64 3.37 -10.88
N GLN A 55 2.91 3.77 -11.92
CA GLN A 55 2.80 3.03 -13.18
C GLN A 55 3.97 3.35 -14.12
N THR A 56 4.40 4.60 -14.16
CA THR A 56 5.47 5.06 -15.05
C THR A 56 6.71 5.46 -14.27
N ILE A 57 7.87 5.01 -14.75
CA ILE A 57 9.18 5.42 -14.23
C ILE A 57 9.94 6.08 -15.37
N ILE A 58 10.17 7.39 -15.24
CA ILE A 58 10.94 8.18 -16.20
C ILE A 58 12.39 8.22 -15.73
N TRP A 59 13.25 7.49 -16.44
CA TRP A 59 14.69 7.49 -16.19
C TRP A 59 15.38 8.66 -16.87
N LEU A 60 16.19 9.41 -16.12
CA LEU A 60 17.00 10.51 -16.67
C LEU A 60 18.23 10.02 -17.45
N SER A 61 18.67 8.78 -17.20
CA SER A 61 19.75 8.12 -17.93
C SER A 61 19.28 6.83 -18.61
N LYS A 62 19.77 6.56 -19.83
CA LYS A 62 19.41 5.35 -20.59
C LYS A 62 20.02 4.08 -20.01
N ASP A 63 21.18 4.18 -19.37
CA ASP A 63 21.97 3.03 -18.90
C ASP A 63 21.34 2.29 -17.72
N VAL A 64 20.36 2.92 -17.06
CA VAL A 64 19.74 2.45 -15.81
C VAL A 64 18.30 1.98 -15.99
N ARG A 65 17.78 2.00 -17.23
CA ARG A 65 16.36 1.68 -17.54
C ARG A 65 15.94 0.25 -17.18
N LYS A 66 16.89 -0.67 -17.00
CA LYS A 66 16.64 -2.06 -16.61
C LYS A 66 16.48 -2.25 -15.10
N ILE A 67 16.78 -1.22 -14.30
CA ILE A 67 16.68 -1.29 -12.85
C ILE A 67 15.23 -1.06 -12.44
N PHE A 68 14.77 -1.76 -11.40
CA PHE A 68 13.44 -1.56 -10.82
C PHE A 68 13.60 -0.93 -9.42
N PRO A 69 13.29 0.37 -9.25
CA PRO A 69 13.54 1.09 -7.99
C PRO A 69 12.93 0.41 -6.77
N ARG A 70 11.72 -0.13 -6.91
CA ARG A 70 10.98 -0.81 -5.84
C ARG A 70 11.69 -2.03 -5.26
N MET A 71 12.56 -2.69 -6.03
CA MET A 71 13.32 -3.84 -5.53
C MET A 71 14.35 -3.42 -4.47
N TYR A 72 14.88 -2.20 -4.56
CA TYR A 72 15.95 -1.67 -3.70
C TYR A 72 15.41 -0.90 -2.49
N TYR A 73 14.16 -1.17 -2.08
CA TYR A 73 13.54 -0.47 -0.95
C TYR A 73 14.03 -0.99 0.42
N MET A 74 14.37 -2.28 0.50
CA MET A 74 14.72 -2.98 1.74
C MET A 74 16.24 -3.06 1.95
N TRP A 75 16.66 -2.90 3.19
CA TRP A 75 18.00 -3.22 3.69
C TRP A 75 17.93 -4.48 4.55
N HIS A 76 19.03 -5.26 4.54
CA HIS A 76 19.06 -6.60 5.11
C HIS A 76 20.35 -6.87 5.87
N CYS A 77 20.25 -7.43 7.08
CA CYS A 77 21.40 -7.89 7.84
C CYS A 77 21.76 -9.34 7.49
N THR A 78 22.94 -9.56 6.91
CA THR A 78 23.40 -10.92 6.56
C THR A 78 23.71 -11.80 7.77
N LYS A 79 23.87 -11.21 8.97
CA LYS A 79 24.22 -11.93 10.20
C LYS A 79 23.02 -12.40 11.02
N CYS A 80 22.04 -11.52 11.24
CA CYS A 80 20.86 -11.83 12.06
C CYS A 80 19.54 -11.80 11.29
N TYR A 81 19.60 -11.60 9.97
CA TYR A 81 18.47 -11.57 9.03
C TYR A 81 17.49 -10.42 9.17
N PHE A 82 17.66 -9.56 10.19
CA PHE A 82 16.85 -8.36 10.34
C PHE A 82 16.72 -7.57 9.05
N THR A 83 15.49 -7.34 8.63
CA THR A 83 15.15 -6.69 7.35
C THR A 83 14.13 -5.58 7.58
N ALA A 84 14.40 -4.41 7.02
CA ALA A 84 13.49 -3.26 7.07
C ALA A 84 13.77 -2.33 5.89
N SER A 85 12.86 -1.37 5.63
CA SER A 85 13.14 -0.34 4.64
C SER A 85 14.38 0.46 4.99
N HIS A 86 15.09 0.98 4.00
CA HIS A 86 16.27 1.83 4.22
C HIS A 86 15.97 3.07 5.09
N LEU A 87 14.72 3.54 5.12
CA LEU A 87 14.27 4.64 5.97
C LEU A 87 14.23 4.24 7.46
N TYR A 88 13.72 3.05 7.77
CA TYR A 88 13.49 2.58 9.13
C TYR A 88 14.57 1.60 9.63
N TYR A 89 15.50 1.18 8.78
CA TYR A 89 16.50 0.17 9.15
C TYR A 89 17.39 0.60 10.30
N LYS A 90 17.80 1.87 10.37
CA LYS A 90 18.66 2.36 11.45
C LYS A 90 17.91 2.52 12.78
N ASN A 91 16.61 2.80 12.70
CA ASN A 91 15.75 2.98 13.86
C ASN A 91 14.37 2.34 13.57
N PRO A 92 14.23 1.01 13.74
CA PRO A 92 13.00 0.30 13.36
C PRO A 92 11.82 0.60 14.27
N VAL A 93 12.09 1.22 15.41
CA VAL A 93 11.09 1.71 16.36
C VAL A 93 10.97 3.23 16.30
N GLU A 94 11.52 3.88 15.27
CA GLU A 94 11.15 5.25 14.97
C GLU A 94 9.64 5.28 14.88
N LYS A 95 8.99 6.15 15.67
CA LYS A 95 7.53 6.26 15.72
C LYS A 95 6.83 5.04 16.37
N CYS A 96 7.50 4.27 17.22
CA CYS A 96 6.90 3.17 17.99
C CYS A 96 7.11 3.36 19.51
N THR A 97 6.16 2.87 20.32
CA THR A 97 6.24 3.00 21.79
C THR A 97 7.37 2.16 22.37
N LEU A 98 7.83 1.18 21.60
CA LEU A 98 8.87 0.25 21.97
C LEU A 98 10.24 0.91 21.91
N THR A 99 11.06 0.70 22.94
CA THR A 99 12.47 1.13 22.87
C THR A 99 13.27 0.17 22.00
N LEU A 100 14.36 0.66 21.40
CA LEU A 100 15.21 -0.16 20.53
C LEU A 100 15.78 -1.40 21.25
N SER A 101 16.13 -1.24 22.54
CA SER A 101 16.60 -2.34 23.37
C SER A 101 15.54 -3.43 23.54
N LYS A 102 14.29 -3.04 23.84
CA LYS A 102 13.18 -4.01 23.95
C LYS A 102 12.89 -4.68 22.60
N PHE A 103 12.86 -3.91 21.51
CA PHE A 103 12.71 -4.44 20.15
C PHE A 103 13.75 -5.52 19.83
N LYS A 104 15.04 -5.20 20.05
CA LYS A 104 16.15 -6.13 19.85
C LYS A 104 15.95 -7.41 20.66
N THR A 105 15.69 -7.28 21.96
CA THR A 105 15.51 -8.44 22.85
C THR A 105 14.36 -9.32 22.38
N ARG A 106 13.21 -8.73 22.02
CA ARG A 106 12.04 -9.48 21.52
C ARG A 106 12.35 -10.21 20.23
N LEU A 107 12.88 -9.52 19.23
CA LEU A 107 13.17 -10.12 17.93
C LEU A 107 14.21 -11.24 18.06
N ILE A 108 15.30 -10.99 18.80
CA ILE A 108 16.33 -12.01 19.06
C ILE A 108 15.73 -13.21 19.81
N SER A 109 14.96 -12.96 20.87
CA SER A 109 14.36 -14.05 21.64
C SER A 109 13.45 -14.91 20.77
N LEU A 110 12.62 -14.30 19.91
CA LEU A 110 11.67 -15.04 19.08
C LEU A 110 12.38 -15.77 17.94
N CYS A 111 13.26 -15.09 17.21
CA CYS A 111 13.95 -15.69 16.07
C CYS A 111 14.98 -16.76 16.46
N TRP A 112 15.57 -16.70 17.67
CA TRP A 112 16.63 -17.65 18.06
C TRP A 112 16.17 -18.74 19.03
N SER A 113 15.04 -18.55 19.73
CA SER A 113 14.50 -19.61 20.62
C SER A 113 13.58 -20.60 19.91
N ASP A 114 12.97 -20.20 18.80
CA ASP A 114 12.03 -21.03 18.06
C ASP A 114 12.63 -21.51 16.71
N PRO A 115 12.94 -22.81 16.57
CA PRO A 115 13.48 -23.36 15.33
C PRO A 115 12.56 -23.22 14.11
N GLU A 116 11.25 -23.13 14.32
CA GLU A 116 10.29 -22.96 13.24
C GLU A 116 10.31 -21.54 12.70
N ILE A 117 10.31 -20.55 13.59
CA ILE A 117 10.49 -19.14 13.23
C ILE A 117 11.82 -18.94 12.50
N MET A 118 12.90 -19.49 13.06
CA MET A 118 14.23 -19.39 12.45
C MET A 118 14.27 -20.02 11.05
N ALA A 119 13.57 -21.15 10.86
CA ALA A 119 13.49 -21.80 9.56
C ALA A 119 12.78 -20.92 8.51
N VAL A 120 11.70 -20.22 8.88
CA VAL A 120 11.01 -19.27 8.00
C VAL A 120 11.92 -18.06 7.68
N ALA A 121 12.55 -17.48 8.70
CA ALA A 121 13.45 -16.34 8.52
C ALA A 121 14.63 -16.68 7.59
N LYS A 122 15.26 -17.84 7.81
CA LYS A 122 16.37 -18.33 6.98
C LYS A 122 15.94 -18.59 5.54
N MET A 123 14.75 -19.15 5.33
CA MET A 123 14.20 -19.40 3.99
C MET A 123 14.17 -18.11 3.16
N PHE A 124 13.77 -16.99 3.77
CA PHE A 124 13.72 -15.69 3.11
C PHE A 124 15.04 -14.91 3.09
N SER A 125 15.99 -15.19 3.97
CA SER A 125 17.28 -14.48 4.00
C SER A 125 18.37 -15.07 3.10
N MET A 126 18.24 -16.32 2.65
CA MET A 126 19.28 -16.97 1.85
C MET A 126 19.42 -16.40 0.42
N ASN A 127 20.66 -16.33 -0.08
CA ASN A 127 21.00 -15.95 -1.46
C ASN A 127 20.48 -14.58 -1.89
N ILE A 128 20.59 -13.57 -1.00
CA ILE A 128 20.34 -12.17 -1.35
C ILE A 128 21.63 -11.56 -1.91
N ASP A 129 21.60 -11.19 -3.18
CA ASP A 129 22.65 -10.50 -3.92
C ASP A 129 22.14 -9.10 -4.28
N PHE A 130 22.67 -8.08 -3.62
CA PHE A 130 22.29 -6.69 -3.87
C PHE A 130 22.90 -6.11 -5.16
N ASP A 131 23.96 -6.70 -5.70
CA ASP A 131 24.55 -6.27 -6.97
C ASP A 131 23.71 -6.81 -8.15
N ASN A 132 23.04 -7.96 -7.98
CA ASN A 132 22.13 -8.57 -8.97
C ASN A 132 20.75 -8.89 -8.39
N LEU A 133 20.14 -7.91 -7.72
CA LEU A 133 18.84 -8.09 -7.07
C LEU A 133 17.76 -8.34 -8.13
N ASP A 134 16.92 -9.37 -7.93
CA ASP A 134 15.77 -9.68 -8.79
C ASP A 134 14.44 -9.58 -8.02
N PHE A 135 13.33 -9.77 -8.73
CA PHE A 135 11.99 -9.73 -8.14
C PHE A 135 11.75 -10.80 -7.08
N PHE A 136 12.35 -11.99 -7.24
CA PHE A 136 12.19 -13.07 -6.27
C PHE A 136 12.86 -12.69 -4.95
N GLN A 137 14.09 -12.19 -5.00
CA GLN A 137 14.83 -11.72 -3.84
C GLN A 137 14.16 -10.51 -3.18
N ALA A 138 13.67 -9.54 -3.97
CA ALA A 138 12.94 -8.39 -3.44
C ALA A 138 11.67 -8.81 -2.67
N ILE A 139 10.90 -9.77 -3.21
CA ILE A 139 9.73 -10.32 -2.52
C ILE A 139 10.13 -11.05 -1.24
N LYS A 140 11.20 -11.87 -1.27
CA LYS A 140 11.71 -12.52 -0.05
C LYS A 140 12.06 -11.51 1.04
N LEU A 141 12.73 -10.41 0.70
CA LEU A 141 13.05 -9.35 1.65
C LEU A 141 11.79 -8.69 2.23
N HIS A 142 10.77 -8.44 1.41
CA HIS A 142 9.50 -7.89 1.90
C HIS A 142 8.75 -8.86 2.80
N LEU A 143 8.69 -10.14 2.42
CA LEU A 143 8.09 -11.19 3.24
C LEU A 143 8.81 -11.35 4.58
N LEU A 144 10.15 -11.31 4.57
CA LEU A 144 10.97 -11.36 5.78
C LEU A 144 10.70 -10.17 6.70
N ALA A 145 10.67 -8.94 6.16
CA ALA A 145 10.37 -7.74 6.94
C ALA A 145 8.95 -7.78 7.54
N VAL A 146 7.95 -8.26 6.78
CA VAL A 146 6.58 -8.44 7.29
C VAL A 146 6.56 -9.48 8.40
N PHE A 147 7.16 -10.65 8.16
CA PHE A 147 7.23 -11.74 9.13
C PHE A 147 7.86 -11.29 10.45
N GLU A 148 9.05 -10.68 10.41
CA GLU A 148 9.76 -10.24 11.61
C GLU A 148 8.96 -9.21 12.44
N LEU A 149 8.29 -8.26 11.78
CA LEU A 149 7.46 -7.28 12.49
C LEU A 149 6.16 -7.88 13.04
N GLN A 150 5.60 -8.91 12.40
CA GLN A 150 4.41 -9.62 12.92
C GLN A 150 4.70 -10.38 14.22
N LEU A 151 5.94 -10.85 14.40
CA LEU A 151 6.35 -11.55 15.63
C LEU A 151 6.33 -10.64 16.87
N ILE A 152 6.49 -9.33 16.68
CA ILE A 152 6.56 -8.37 17.79
C ILE A 152 5.16 -7.84 18.06
N HIS A 153 4.51 -8.37 19.09
CA HIS A 153 3.11 -8.06 19.41
C HIS A 153 2.84 -6.56 19.50
N GLU A 154 3.68 -5.79 20.19
CA GLU A 154 3.52 -4.34 20.35
C GLU A 154 3.50 -3.60 18.99
N ILE A 155 4.26 -4.08 18.01
CA ILE A 155 4.24 -3.51 16.65
C ILE A 155 3.01 -3.99 15.91
N ALA A 156 2.73 -5.30 15.94
CA ALA A 156 1.62 -5.88 15.19
C ALA A 156 0.24 -5.43 15.67
N SER A 157 0.09 -5.08 16.96
CA SER A 157 -1.18 -4.70 17.58
C SER A 157 -1.34 -3.21 17.87
N LYS A 158 -0.25 -2.41 17.87
CA LYS A 158 -0.32 -0.98 18.19
C LYS A 158 0.35 -0.09 17.15
N ASP A 159 1.53 -0.44 16.67
CA ASP A 159 2.34 0.43 15.80
C ASP A 159 2.53 -0.18 14.40
N ALA A 160 1.42 -0.60 13.79
CA ALA A 160 1.41 -1.43 12.58
C ALA A 160 1.58 -0.65 11.25
N MET A 161 1.93 0.64 11.31
CA MET A 161 2.00 1.50 10.10
C MET A 161 3.00 0.97 9.08
N ASN A 162 4.18 0.54 9.56
CA ASN A 162 5.22 -0.01 8.70
C ASN A 162 4.85 -1.38 8.15
N LEU A 163 4.14 -2.22 8.93
CA LEU A 163 3.57 -3.47 8.44
C LEU A 163 2.62 -3.22 7.27
N GLY A 164 1.69 -2.27 7.40
CA GLY A 164 0.77 -1.89 6.32
C GLY A 164 1.53 -1.44 5.06
N ARG A 165 2.55 -0.60 5.22
CA ARG A 165 3.41 -0.10 4.12
C ARG A 165 4.21 -1.21 3.43
N TYR A 166 4.71 -2.18 4.18
CA TYR A 166 5.47 -3.30 3.62
C TYR A 166 4.56 -4.24 2.86
N CYS A 167 3.35 -4.51 3.37
CA CYS A 167 2.34 -5.31 2.68
C CYS A 167 1.86 -4.63 1.39
N LEU A 168 1.63 -3.31 1.40
CA LEU A 168 1.25 -2.56 0.19
C LEU A 168 2.35 -2.63 -0.88
N ARG A 169 3.61 -2.41 -0.52
CA ARG A 169 4.74 -2.53 -1.47
C ARG A 169 4.94 -3.96 -1.97
N LEU A 170 4.70 -4.95 -1.12
CA LEU A 170 4.72 -6.36 -1.51
C LEU A 170 3.64 -6.66 -2.57
N ALA A 171 2.42 -6.11 -2.39
CA ALA A 171 1.37 -6.21 -3.40
C ALA A 171 1.81 -5.62 -4.75
N TRP A 172 2.48 -4.47 -4.73
CA TRP A 172 3.02 -3.86 -5.96
C TRP A 172 4.06 -4.74 -6.65
N LEU A 173 4.92 -5.44 -5.89
CA LEU A 173 5.90 -6.38 -6.46
C LEU A 173 5.20 -7.59 -7.11
N TYR A 174 4.15 -8.14 -6.49
CA TYR A 174 3.36 -9.21 -7.11
C TYR A 174 2.69 -8.75 -8.41
N ARG A 175 2.18 -7.52 -8.43
CA ARG A 175 1.58 -6.89 -9.62
C ARG A 175 2.62 -6.70 -10.72
N ASP A 176 3.81 -6.19 -10.38
CA ASP A 176 4.93 -6.01 -11.32
C ASP A 176 5.32 -7.31 -12.02
N ILE A 177 5.31 -8.43 -11.30
CA ILE A 177 5.56 -9.75 -11.88
C ILE A 177 4.42 -10.15 -12.82
N THR A 178 3.17 -9.96 -12.39
CA THR A 178 2.00 -10.39 -13.16
C THR A 178 1.89 -9.67 -14.50
N GLU A 179 2.21 -8.37 -14.53
CA GLU A 179 2.23 -7.54 -15.73
C GLU A 179 3.43 -7.80 -16.65
N ARG A 180 4.40 -8.62 -16.23
CA ARG A 180 5.65 -8.92 -16.97
C ARG A 180 5.81 -10.43 -17.22
N PRO A 181 5.27 -10.96 -18.33
CA PRO A 181 5.26 -12.40 -18.61
C PRO A 181 6.65 -13.05 -18.64
N ASP A 182 7.68 -12.33 -19.06
CA ASP A 182 9.08 -12.75 -19.08
C ASP A 182 9.61 -13.00 -17.65
N ILE A 183 9.35 -12.07 -16.73
CA ILE A 183 9.72 -12.19 -15.31
C ILE A 183 8.88 -13.27 -14.63
N LYS A 184 7.57 -13.28 -14.87
CA LYS A 184 6.63 -14.26 -14.30
C LYS A 184 7.06 -15.68 -14.55
N LYS A 185 7.45 -16.03 -15.79
CA LYS A 185 7.92 -17.37 -16.14
C LYS A 185 9.10 -17.85 -15.28
N VAL A 186 10.00 -16.95 -14.91
CA VAL A 186 11.21 -17.28 -14.12
C VAL A 186 10.91 -17.34 -12.62
N VAL A 187 10.06 -16.45 -12.12
CA VAL A 187 9.85 -16.25 -10.67
C VAL A 187 8.70 -17.11 -10.11
N ASP A 188 7.62 -17.30 -10.87
CA ASP A 188 6.35 -17.85 -10.38
C ASP A 188 6.48 -19.23 -9.72
N LYS A 189 7.21 -20.16 -10.36
CA LYS A 189 7.44 -21.50 -9.80
C LYS A 189 8.21 -21.44 -8.48
N LYS A 190 9.29 -20.64 -8.42
CA LYS A 190 10.12 -20.48 -7.22
C LYS A 190 9.29 -19.89 -6.08
N LEU A 191 8.47 -18.89 -6.41
CA LEU A 191 7.63 -18.17 -5.47
C LEU A 191 6.51 -19.06 -4.89
N ARG A 192 5.82 -19.83 -5.74
CA ARG A 192 4.82 -20.81 -5.26
C ARG A 192 5.42 -21.85 -4.33
N LEU A 193 6.61 -22.37 -4.65
CA LEU A 193 7.28 -23.38 -3.82
C LEU A 193 7.70 -22.81 -2.46
N ILE A 194 8.32 -21.62 -2.43
CA ILE A 194 8.77 -21.02 -1.16
C ILE A 194 7.58 -20.60 -0.28
N ILE A 195 6.51 -20.05 -0.87
CA ILE A 195 5.29 -19.69 -0.15
C ILE A 195 4.63 -20.95 0.41
N ALA A 196 4.48 -22.01 -0.38
CA ALA A 196 3.89 -23.26 0.10
C ALA A 196 4.70 -23.90 1.25
N ALA A 197 6.02 -23.80 1.20
CA ALA A 197 6.89 -24.27 2.27
C ALA A 197 6.73 -23.42 3.54
N ALA A 198 6.72 -22.08 3.41
CA ALA A 198 6.55 -21.16 4.53
C ALA A 198 5.16 -21.23 5.17
N LYS A 199 4.10 -21.44 4.37
CA LYS A 199 2.71 -21.48 4.83
C LYS A 199 2.43 -22.55 5.89
N LYS A 200 3.25 -23.60 5.95
CA LYS A 200 3.19 -24.63 6.99
C LYS A 200 3.46 -24.09 8.41
N LYS A 201 4.29 -23.05 8.50
CA LYS A 201 4.76 -22.43 9.75
C LYS A 201 4.26 -20.99 9.93
N TRP A 202 3.87 -20.35 8.83
CA TRP A 202 3.28 -19.02 8.79
C TRP A 202 2.00 -19.05 7.94
N PRO A 203 0.86 -19.50 8.51
CA PRO A 203 -0.37 -19.72 7.75
C PRO A 203 -0.92 -18.47 7.06
N ASP A 204 -0.72 -17.31 7.67
CA ASP A 204 -1.19 -16.00 7.21
C ASP A 204 -0.28 -15.35 6.15
N ILE A 205 0.77 -16.03 5.67
CA ILE A 205 1.71 -15.46 4.68
C ILE A 205 0.97 -14.88 3.45
N PRO A 206 1.22 -13.62 3.07
CA PRO A 206 0.61 -13.02 1.87
C PRO A 206 1.27 -13.57 0.61
N GLY A 207 0.64 -14.56 -0.02
CA GLY A 207 1.22 -15.30 -1.14
C GLY A 207 0.95 -14.72 -2.54
N ASN A 208 0.16 -13.67 -2.64
CA ASN A 208 -0.21 -13.00 -3.88
C ASN A 208 -0.56 -11.53 -3.59
N GLU A 209 -0.90 -10.79 -4.66
CA GLU A 209 -1.27 -9.37 -4.56
C GLU A 209 -2.48 -9.15 -3.65
N GLU A 210 -3.57 -9.91 -3.84
CA GLU A 210 -4.82 -9.74 -3.11
C GLU A 210 -4.63 -9.95 -1.60
N ASP A 211 -3.92 -11.01 -1.20
CA ASP A 211 -3.61 -11.32 0.19
C ASP A 211 -2.74 -10.21 0.82
N ALA A 212 -1.76 -9.69 0.07
CA ALA A 212 -0.91 -8.60 0.53
C ALA A 212 -1.69 -7.29 0.71
N LEU A 213 -2.62 -6.96 -0.20
CA LEU A 213 -3.50 -5.80 -0.07
C LEU A 213 -4.47 -5.93 1.11
N LYS A 214 -5.09 -7.09 1.30
CA LYS A 214 -5.95 -7.37 2.47
C LYS A 214 -5.17 -7.22 3.77
N MET A 215 -3.95 -7.73 3.81
CA MET A 215 -3.06 -7.60 4.96
C MET A 215 -2.64 -6.14 5.19
N ALA A 216 -2.38 -5.36 4.14
CA ALA A 216 -2.09 -3.94 4.24
C ALA A 216 -3.25 -3.18 4.89
N VAL A 217 -4.49 -3.40 4.42
CA VAL A 217 -5.70 -2.81 5.00
C VAL A 217 -5.84 -3.18 6.47
N ARG A 218 -5.65 -4.46 6.83
CA ARG A 218 -5.71 -4.93 8.22
C ARG A 218 -4.78 -4.11 9.11
N TYR A 219 -3.51 -3.96 8.71
CA TYR A 219 -2.53 -3.25 9.55
C TYR A 219 -2.69 -1.73 9.54
N TYR A 220 -3.18 -1.13 8.46
CA TYR A 220 -3.57 0.27 8.47
C TYR A 220 -4.75 0.54 9.41
N ARG A 221 -5.73 -0.36 9.48
CA ARG A 221 -6.83 -0.26 10.47
C ARG A 221 -6.33 -0.37 11.91
N VAL A 222 -5.47 -1.35 12.20
CA VAL A 222 -4.82 -1.47 13.53
C VAL A 222 -4.09 -0.17 13.88
N THR A 223 -3.36 0.41 12.92
CA THR A 223 -2.65 1.67 13.12
C THR A 223 -3.59 2.81 13.51
N HIS A 224 -4.73 2.94 12.84
CA HIS A 224 -5.73 3.93 13.20
C HIS A 224 -6.35 3.67 14.58
N GLU A 225 -6.70 2.42 14.89
CA GLU A 225 -7.43 2.07 16.11
C GLU A 225 -6.56 2.12 17.37
N GLN A 226 -5.26 1.85 17.25
CA GLN A 226 -4.39 1.55 18.39
C GLN A 226 -3.11 2.39 18.44
N SER A 227 -2.71 3.03 17.32
CA SER A 227 -1.46 3.79 17.29
C SER A 227 -1.70 5.23 17.70
N TYR A 228 -0.86 5.68 18.62
CA TYR A 228 -0.68 7.09 18.96
C TYR A 228 0.06 7.87 17.84
N MET A 229 0.50 7.18 16.77
CA MET A 229 1.20 7.80 15.64
C MET A 229 0.30 8.61 14.72
N VAL A 230 -0.97 8.27 14.67
CA VAL A 230 -1.96 9.05 13.93
C VAL A 230 -2.46 10.13 14.87
N SER A 231 -1.56 11.01 15.29
CA SER A 231 -1.86 12.07 16.25
C SER A 231 -2.40 13.33 15.58
N LEU A 232 -2.18 13.47 14.27
CA LEU A 232 -2.67 14.58 13.47
C LEU A 232 -3.91 14.14 12.67
N ASP A 233 -4.98 14.92 12.76
CA ASP A 233 -6.22 14.69 12.01
C ASP A 233 -5.96 14.48 10.51
N VAL A 234 -4.97 15.19 9.95
CA VAL A 234 -4.58 15.09 8.54
C VAL A 234 -4.04 13.70 8.20
N ASP A 235 -3.14 13.15 9.02
CA ASP A 235 -2.56 11.82 8.79
C ASP A 235 -3.63 10.73 8.88
N GLU A 236 -4.61 10.93 9.77
CA GLU A 236 -5.76 10.03 9.92
C GLU A 236 -6.63 10.01 8.67
N ILE A 237 -7.02 11.19 8.18
CA ILE A 237 -7.85 11.34 6.99
C ILE A 237 -7.12 10.74 5.78
N MET A 238 -5.82 11.04 5.61
CA MET A 238 -5.02 10.49 4.52
C MET A 238 -4.88 8.97 4.60
N LEU A 239 -4.80 8.39 5.80
CA LEU A 239 -4.80 6.94 6.01
C LEU A 239 -6.12 6.30 5.57
N PHE A 240 -7.27 6.93 5.88
CA PHE A 240 -8.58 6.43 5.44
C PHE A 240 -8.73 6.49 3.93
N ILE A 241 -8.27 7.57 3.30
CA ILE A 241 -8.25 7.70 1.83
C ILE A 241 -7.40 6.60 1.20
N LEU A 242 -6.23 6.29 1.78
CA LEU A 242 -5.39 5.17 1.32
C LEU A 242 -6.10 3.82 1.49
N ILE A 243 -6.75 3.57 2.62
CA ILE A 243 -7.54 2.34 2.84
C ILE A 243 -8.66 2.22 1.80
N ALA A 244 -9.39 3.30 1.53
CA ALA A 244 -10.44 3.33 0.52
C ALA A 244 -9.91 3.02 -0.88
N ARG A 245 -8.77 3.60 -1.26
CA ARG A 245 -8.07 3.30 -2.52
C ARG A 245 -7.70 1.81 -2.64
N ILE A 246 -7.21 1.21 -1.55
CA ILE A 246 -6.90 -0.23 -1.55
C ILE A 246 -8.18 -1.07 -1.67
N TYR A 247 -9.29 -0.68 -1.01
CA TYR A 247 -10.57 -1.35 -1.20
C TYR A 247 -11.08 -1.28 -2.63
N LEU A 248 -10.91 -0.16 -3.32
CA LEU A 248 -11.22 -0.05 -4.74
C LEU A 248 -10.36 -1.01 -5.58
N LYS A 249 -9.07 -1.13 -5.26
CA LYS A 249 -8.18 -2.10 -5.94
C LYS A 249 -8.64 -3.55 -5.71
N LEU A 250 -9.21 -3.83 -4.55
CA LEU A 250 -9.78 -5.14 -4.18
C LEU A 250 -11.22 -5.35 -4.70
N ASP A 251 -11.77 -4.43 -5.51
CA ASP A 251 -13.17 -4.43 -5.98
C ASP A 251 -14.21 -4.45 -4.83
N GLN A 252 -13.84 -3.93 -3.66
CA GLN A 252 -14.68 -3.84 -2.47
C GLN A 252 -15.35 -2.46 -2.37
N LEU A 253 -16.20 -2.13 -3.36
CA LEU A 253 -16.78 -0.80 -3.53
C LEU A 253 -17.55 -0.29 -2.29
N ASN A 254 -18.31 -1.16 -1.63
CA ASN A 254 -19.06 -0.79 -0.43
C ASN A 254 -18.12 -0.41 0.73
N SER A 255 -17.03 -1.17 0.92
CA SER A 255 -16.01 -0.88 1.93
C SER A 255 -15.26 0.41 1.62
N ALA A 256 -14.93 0.65 0.34
CA ALA A 256 -14.32 1.89 -0.12
C ALA A 256 -15.21 3.10 0.17
N ARG A 257 -16.48 3.04 -0.26
CA ARG A 257 -17.48 4.10 -0.03
C ARG A 257 -17.65 4.41 1.45
N LYS A 258 -17.82 3.39 2.28
CA LYS A 258 -17.96 3.56 3.73
C LYS A 258 -16.73 4.28 4.32
N THR A 259 -15.53 3.80 3.97
CA THR A 259 -14.28 4.40 4.48
C THR A 259 -14.11 5.86 4.02
N LEU A 260 -14.58 6.22 2.83
CA LEU A 260 -14.56 7.62 2.36
C LEU A 260 -15.58 8.51 3.07
N LEU A 261 -16.75 8.00 3.42
CA LEU A 261 -17.70 8.75 4.23
C LEU A 261 -17.11 9.05 5.61
N ASP A 262 -16.46 8.07 6.23
CA ASP A 262 -15.75 8.26 7.50
C ASP A 262 -14.62 9.32 7.36
N ALA A 263 -13.87 9.29 6.26
CA ALA A 263 -12.84 10.29 5.95
C ALA A 263 -13.42 11.71 5.77
N LYS A 264 -14.56 11.82 5.07
CA LYS A 264 -15.28 13.10 4.86
C LYS A 264 -15.79 13.69 6.16
N GLU A 265 -16.38 12.88 7.03
CA GLU A 265 -16.85 13.35 8.34
C GLU A 265 -15.69 13.93 9.16
N LYS A 266 -14.53 13.25 9.16
CA LYS A 266 -13.31 13.74 9.82
C LYS A 266 -12.78 15.02 9.18
N ALA A 267 -12.82 15.14 7.86
CA ALA A 267 -12.40 16.35 7.14
C ALA A 267 -13.29 17.56 7.45
N ILE A 268 -14.61 17.38 7.58
CA ILE A 268 -15.53 18.45 7.99
C ILE A 268 -15.16 18.95 9.40
N LYS A 269 -14.92 18.04 10.35
CA LYS A 269 -14.48 18.40 11.70
C LYS A 269 -13.13 19.12 11.71
N PHE A 270 -12.20 18.72 10.83
CA PHE A 270 -10.91 19.40 10.66
C PHE A 270 -11.10 20.83 10.15
N GLU A 271 -11.98 21.03 9.18
CA GLU A 271 -12.28 22.34 8.61
C GLU A 271 -12.97 23.27 9.63
N GLU A 272 -13.88 22.73 10.44
CA GLU A 272 -14.46 23.46 11.58
C GLU A 272 -13.39 23.95 12.56
N LYS A 273 -12.40 23.11 12.90
CA LYS A 273 -11.26 23.50 13.75
C LYS A 273 -10.43 24.62 13.10
N ARG A 274 -10.20 24.55 11.78
CA ARG A 274 -9.49 25.60 11.04
C ARG A 274 -10.24 26.93 11.12
N LEU A 275 -11.55 26.92 10.87
CA LEU A 275 -12.39 28.12 10.97
C LEU A 275 -12.46 28.68 12.39
N GLN A 276 -12.43 27.83 13.42
CA GLN A 276 -12.34 28.28 14.82
C GLN A 276 -11.02 28.99 15.12
N GLU A 277 -9.89 28.48 14.61
CA GLU A 277 -8.58 29.12 14.74
C GLU A 277 -8.54 30.48 14.01
N GLU A 278 -9.10 30.53 12.80
CA GLU A 278 -9.23 31.75 11.98
C GLU A 278 -10.05 32.84 12.68
N ASN A 279 -11.15 32.46 13.34
CA ASN A 279 -12.04 33.37 14.07
C ASN A 279 -11.59 33.63 15.53
N SER A 280 -10.43 33.11 15.95
CA SER A 280 -9.93 33.33 17.31
C SER A 280 -9.50 34.79 17.52
N LYS A 281 -9.52 35.25 18.78
CA LYS A 281 -9.15 36.65 19.10
C LYS A 281 -7.70 37.00 18.73
N LEU A 282 -6.83 36.00 18.70
CA LEU A 282 -5.40 36.12 18.41
C LEU A 282 -4.98 34.92 17.55
N PRO A 283 -5.28 34.93 16.24
CA PRO A 283 -4.99 33.81 15.36
C PRO A 283 -3.47 33.63 15.19
N ASP A 284 -2.99 32.40 15.35
CA ASP A 284 -1.61 32.06 15.00
C ASP A 284 -1.50 31.92 13.48
N THR A 285 -0.92 32.95 12.84
CA THR A 285 -0.76 33.01 11.38
C THR A 285 0.02 31.83 10.80
N GLY A 286 1.03 31.30 11.52
CA GLY A 286 1.82 30.16 11.06
C GLY A 286 1.00 28.87 11.11
N LYS A 287 0.29 28.66 12.21
CA LYS A 287 -0.65 27.54 12.37
C LYS A 287 -1.78 27.59 11.34
N LEU A 288 -2.36 28.77 11.11
CA LEU A 288 -3.44 28.95 10.14
C LEU A 288 -3.00 28.66 8.70
N ALA A 289 -1.79 29.08 8.31
CA ALA A 289 -1.21 28.76 7.00
C ALA A 289 -1.02 27.25 6.82
N GLN A 290 -0.55 26.56 7.86
CA GLN A 290 -0.41 25.10 7.85
C GLN A 290 -1.77 24.41 7.72
N LEU A 291 -2.75 24.78 8.55
CA LEU A 291 -4.11 24.20 8.51
C LEU A 291 -4.79 24.43 7.16
N SER A 292 -4.59 25.60 6.54
CA SER A 292 -5.15 25.91 5.22
C SER A 292 -4.50 25.06 4.11
N THR A 293 -3.18 24.88 4.20
CA THR A 293 -2.43 24.01 3.28
C THR A 293 -2.91 22.55 3.40
N ASP A 294 -3.12 22.06 4.62
CA ASP A 294 -3.55 20.69 4.85
C ASP A 294 -5.02 20.46 4.52
N SER A 295 -5.91 21.43 4.80
CA SER A 295 -7.31 21.39 4.39
C SER A 295 -7.45 21.25 2.86
N ARG A 296 -6.69 22.05 2.10
CA ARG A 296 -6.65 21.95 0.64
C ARG A 296 -6.17 20.57 0.16
N LYS A 297 -5.14 19.99 0.80
CA LYS A 297 -4.65 18.65 0.45
C LYS A 297 -5.72 17.58 0.70
N ILE A 298 -6.39 17.65 1.85
CA ILE A 298 -7.48 16.75 2.22
C ILE A 298 -8.62 16.84 1.21
N GLU A 299 -9.08 18.05 0.89
CA GLU A 299 -10.16 18.28 -0.06
C GLU A 299 -9.84 17.69 -1.44
N ILE A 300 -8.65 17.98 -1.97
CA ILE A 300 -8.19 17.42 -3.26
C ILE A 300 -8.21 15.89 -3.22
N ALA A 301 -7.65 15.29 -2.16
CA ALA A 301 -7.54 13.83 -2.04
C ALA A 301 -8.91 13.15 -1.89
N ILE A 302 -9.84 13.75 -1.12
CA ILE A 302 -11.20 13.23 -0.97
C ILE A 302 -11.96 13.32 -2.29
N ASN A 303 -11.91 14.47 -2.97
CA ASN A 303 -12.62 14.68 -4.22
C ASN A 303 -12.10 13.75 -5.32
N GLU A 304 -10.79 13.55 -5.41
CA GLU A 304 -10.20 12.60 -6.36
C GLU A 304 -10.77 11.18 -6.15
N VAL A 305 -10.75 10.67 -4.92
CA VAL A 305 -11.23 9.29 -4.66
C VAL A 305 -12.75 9.18 -4.76
N GLN A 306 -13.49 10.21 -4.35
CA GLN A 306 -14.94 10.23 -4.52
C GLN A 306 -15.33 10.17 -6.00
N ASN A 307 -14.68 10.96 -6.86
CA ASN A 307 -14.94 10.93 -8.29
C ASN A 307 -14.69 9.54 -8.87
N ILE A 308 -13.60 8.87 -8.46
CA ILE A 308 -13.31 7.49 -8.89
C ILE A 308 -14.41 6.52 -8.43
N VAL A 309 -14.89 6.63 -7.19
CA VAL A 309 -16.00 5.79 -6.70
C VAL A 309 -17.27 6.02 -7.50
N ASP A 310 -17.62 7.28 -7.74
CA ASP A 310 -18.84 7.65 -8.44
C ASP A 310 -18.79 7.20 -9.89
N ASP A 311 -17.65 7.34 -10.57
CA ASP A 311 -17.44 6.81 -11.92
C ASP A 311 -17.62 5.28 -11.97
N ILE A 312 -17.05 4.55 -11.01
CA ILE A 312 -17.19 3.08 -10.95
C ILE A 312 -18.66 2.69 -10.68
N LEU A 313 -19.35 3.37 -9.77
CA LEU A 313 -20.74 3.10 -9.45
C LEU A 313 -21.66 3.39 -10.64
N GLN A 314 -21.44 4.51 -11.34
CA GLN A 314 -22.19 4.85 -12.54
C GLN A 314 -21.97 3.82 -13.66
N GLU A 315 -20.74 3.37 -13.89
CA GLU A 315 -20.46 2.35 -14.90
C GLU A 315 -21.08 0.99 -14.53
N LYS A 316 -21.06 0.62 -13.24
CA LYS A 316 -21.75 -0.58 -12.74
C LYS A 316 -23.26 -0.48 -12.95
N GLU A 317 -23.88 0.63 -12.58
CA GLU A 317 -25.31 0.87 -12.75
C GLU A 317 -25.71 0.85 -14.22
N LYS A 318 -24.93 1.45 -15.12
CA LYS A 318 -25.15 1.38 -16.59
C LYS A 318 -25.13 -0.07 -17.09
N ARG A 319 -24.19 -0.89 -16.63
CA ARG A 319 -24.09 -2.32 -17.01
C ARG A 319 -25.27 -3.11 -16.46
N GLU A 320 -25.62 -2.92 -15.20
CA GLU A 320 -26.81 -3.55 -14.59
C GLU A 320 -28.09 -3.16 -15.34
N LEU A 321 -28.28 -1.87 -15.64
CA LEU A 321 -29.42 -1.37 -16.39
C LEU A 321 -29.53 -2.00 -17.79
N LYS A 322 -28.40 -2.14 -18.50
CA LYS A 322 -28.35 -2.82 -19.80
C LYS A 322 -28.75 -4.29 -19.69
N ASN A 323 -28.25 -4.99 -18.68
CA ASN A 323 -28.56 -6.40 -18.43
C ASN A 323 -30.03 -6.57 -18.04
N ALA A 324 -30.56 -5.71 -17.17
CA ALA A 324 -31.96 -5.71 -16.77
C ALA A 324 -32.90 -5.47 -17.95
N LYS A 325 -32.59 -4.48 -18.83
CA LYS A 325 -33.34 -4.24 -20.07
C LYS A 325 -33.34 -5.45 -21.01
N THR A 326 -32.21 -6.14 -21.12
CA THR A 326 -32.10 -7.35 -21.94
C THR A 326 -32.98 -8.48 -21.37
N LEU A 327 -32.98 -8.65 -20.04
CA LEU A 327 -33.83 -9.63 -19.37
C LEU A 327 -35.32 -9.30 -19.50
N LEU A 328 -35.71 -8.02 -19.44
CA LEU A 328 -37.09 -7.60 -19.65
C LEU A 328 -37.66 -8.01 -21.00
N LEU A 329 -36.83 -8.05 -22.06
CA LEU A 329 -37.26 -8.52 -23.38
C LEU A 329 -37.68 -10.00 -23.37
N GLN A 330 -37.21 -10.78 -22.39
CA GLN A 330 -37.58 -12.18 -22.19
C GLN A 330 -38.80 -12.35 -21.28
N LEU A 331 -39.19 -11.31 -20.54
CA LEU A 331 -40.26 -11.34 -19.53
C LEU A 331 -41.52 -10.57 -19.96
N LYS A 332 -41.70 -10.31 -21.27
CA LYS A 332 -42.71 -9.39 -21.81
C LYS A 332 -44.16 -9.67 -21.35
N ASP A 333 -44.49 -10.93 -21.08
CA ASP A 333 -45.86 -11.35 -20.71
C ASP A 333 -46.09 -11.41 -19.20
N LYS A 334 -45.08 -11.11 -18.37
CA LYS A 334 -45.19 -11.19 -16.91
C LYS A 334 -45.71 -9.88 -16.31
N LYS A 335 -46.40 -10.01 -15.16
CA LYS A 335 -46.85 -8.83 -14.39
C LYS A 335 -45.65 -8.08 -13.78
N ILE A 336 -45.76 -6.77 -13.62
CA ILE A 336 -44.69 -5.92 -13.06
C ILE A 336 -44.19 -6.43 -11.69
N SER A 337 -45.10 -6.89 -10.82
CA SER A 337 -44.73 -7.46 -9.52
C SER A 337 -43.87 -8.73 -9.64
N GLU A 338 -44.16 -9.59 -10.63
CA GLU A 338 -43.37 -10.78 -10.92
C GLU A 338 -42.00 -10.40 -11.50
N ILE A 339 -41.96 -9.40 -12.39
CA ILE A 339 -40.72 -8.87 -12.95
C ILE A 339 -39.80 -8.34 -11.84
N ARG A 340 -40.31 -7.51 -10.92
CA ARG A 340 -39.52 -6.99 -9.78
C ARG A 340 -38.98 -8.11 -8.91
N LYS A 341 -39.80 -9.12 -8.61
CA LYS A 341 -39.37 -10.31 -7.86
C LYS A 341 -38.22 -11.04 -8.56
N ILE A 342 -38.33 -11.26 -9.87
CA ILE A 342 -37.28 -11.91 -10.67
C ILE A 342 -35.99 -11.08 -10.69
N LEU A 343 -36.10 -9.75 -10.82
CA LEU A 343 -34.92 -8.88 -10.79
C LEU A 343 -34.24 -8.86 -9.42
N LEU A 344 -35.01 -8.89 -8.32
CA LEU A 344 -34.47 -9.03 -6.96
C LEU A 344 -33.78 -10.39 -6.76
N GLU A 345 -34.39 -11.48 -7.24
CA GLU A 345 -33.80 -12.83 -7.21
C GLU A 345 -32.52 -12.93 -8.04
N LYS A 346 -32.37 -12.07 -9.06
CA LYS A 346 -31.16 -11.91 -9.88
C LYS A 346 -30.18 -10.89 -9.32
N GLU A 347 -30.41 -10.39 -8.11
CA GLU A 347 -29.55 -9.45 -7.38
C GLU A 347 -29.33 -8.10 -8.10
N PHE A 348 -30.27 -7.66 -8.94
CA PHE A 348 -30.22 -6.29 -9.47
C PHE A 348 -30.43 -5.26 -8.36
N SER A 349 -29.73 -4.13 -8.45
CA SER A 349 -29.92 -3.04 -7.49
C SER A 349 -31.33 -2.46 -7.53
N ILE A 350 -31.84 -2.03 -6.36
CA ILE A 350 -33.18 -1.45 -6.22
C ILE A 350 -33.38 -0.26 -7.19
N ASN A 351 -32.36 0.59 -7.32
CA ASN A 351 -32.39 1.72 -8.26
C ASN A 351 -32.64 1.26 -9.71
N VAL A 352 -31.90 0.24 -10.17
CA VAL A 352 -32.09 -0.31 -11.52
C VAL A 352 -33.48 -0.94 -11.67
N ILE A 353 -33.96 -1.65 -10.65
CA ILE A 353 -35.30 -2.25 -10.64
C ILE A 353 -36.38 -1.17 -10.75
N ASP A 354 -36.28 -0.09 -9.99
CA ASP A 354 -37.22 1.02 -10.01
C ASP A 354 -37.19 1.77 -11.36
N MET A 355 -36.04 1.85 -12.01
CA MET A 355 -35.91 2.44 -13.35
C MET A 355 -36.59 1.61 -14.44
N VAL A 356 -36.50 0.28 -14.38
CA VAL A 356 -36.96 -0.60 -15.46
C VAL A 356 -38.36 -1.19 -15.23
N ALA A 357 -38.79 -1.28 -13.97
CA ALA A 357 -40.08 -1.83 -13.55
C ALA A 357 -40.68 -0.99 -12.40
N PRO A 358 -41.05 0.28 -12.65
CA PRO A 358 -41.53 1.19 -11.62
C PRO A 358 -42.86 0.70 -11.03
N GLU A 359 -42.96 0.69 -9.70
CA GLU A 359 -44.25 0.53 -9.05
C GLU A 359 -45.11 1.77 -9.35
N LYS A 360 -46.34 1.54 -9.82
CA LYS A 360 -47.35 2.60 -9.85
C LYS A 360 -47.61 3.00 -8.40
N LYS A 361 -46.88 3.98 -7.87
CA LYS A 361 -47.30 4.69 -6.65
C LYS A 361 -48.71 5.19 -6.95
N GLY A 362 -49.70 4.61 -6.29
CA GLY A 362 -51.10 4.98 -6.50
C GLY A 362 -51.20 6.49 -6.40
N PHE A 363 -51.60 7.14 -7.50
CA PHE A 363 -51.83 8.57 -7.59
C PHE A 363 -53.12 8.89 -6.83
N LEU A 364 -53.11 8.68 -5.51
CA LEU A 364 -54.22 8.92 -4.60
C LEU A 364 -53.76 10.00 -3.62
N GLY A 365 -54.08 11.28 -3.89
CA GLY A 365 -54.05 12.28 -2.82
C GLY A 365 -53.85 13.77 -3.11
N ILE A 366 -54.01 14.33 -4.32
CA ILE A 366 -54.07 15.80 -4.50
C ILE A 366 -55.21 16.23 -5.45
N PHE A 367 -56.40 15.65 -5.25
CA PHE A 367 -57.66 16.25 -5.68
C PHE A 367 -58.72 15.91 -4.64
N LYS A 368 -58.76 16.70 -3.56
CA LYS A 368 -59.96 16.92 -2.76
C LYS A 368 -59.97 18.33 -2.24
#